data_AF-D5XCN1-F1
#
_entry.id   AF-D5XCN1-F1
#
_cell.length_a   1.000
_cell.length_b   1.000
_cell.length_c   1.000
_cell.angle_alpha   90.00
_cell.angle_beta   90.00
_cell.angle_gamma   90.00
#
_symmetry.space_group_name_H-M   'P 1'
#
loop_
_entity.id
_entity.type
_entity.pdbx_description
1 polymer ?
#
loop_
_entity_poly.entity_id
_entity_poly.type
_entity_poly.pdbx_seq_one_letter_code
_entity_poly.pdbx_strand_id
1 'polypeptide(L)'
;MSMINKFKEKIKGSLSTFDRMIFKGHFCFMHKKENRYYLLSQEKVLLKDFGKFALKVTGQIKDSAKKIAEEANRPYIYLNSPKVSKEEIAKKIMETDNIQQGLICVLGSVELCRAFSVVSNKERKELELNFMDRKCLYLYFYYLDEEFGFMHIRLQTWFPFDIRVYINGREYLSRQLDAAGISYDRYENSFLNISDLEKAQELANRLLTKKWDRTFDNFAHKVNPYLKRINKIFSKGYFWGLDQCEYATDVMFKSRNDLMSIYPDLVEHASLSFSSKDVMTFLGRKLNNNFLGEIVSDKKFRPQGVRVKHRMKENNIKMYDKWSVLRIETTINNPREFKVYKEAMRKGELRKTWVPMGKSISNVYRYAQVSQESNMRYLNALSAVEDTSEVVAELEELCESVQKNKKRYSGFNPVSKASCDIFLAVLNGSNCINGFSNKDIRNILYPNLPANSAVAKK
;
A
#
# COMPACT_ATOMS: atom_id res chain seq x y z
N MET A 1 1.82 16.39 18.68
CA MET A 1 1.98 17.19 17.44
C MET A 1 2.20 16.19 16.29
N SER A 2 1.67 16.39 15.08
CA SER A 2 1.89 15.42 13.98
C SER A 2 3.32 15.53 13.44
N MET A 3 3.89 14.43 12.92
CA MET A 3 5.23 14.44 12.29
C MET A 3 5.30 15.45 11.14
N ILE A 4 4.23 15.59 10.36
CA ILE A 4 4.13 16.57 9.27
C ILE A 4 4.28 18.00 9.80
N ASN A 5 3.66 18.31 10.94
CA ASN A 5 3.78 19.64 11.54
C ASN A 5 5.16 19.86 12.17
N LYS A 6 5.75 18.82 12.77
CA LYS A 6 7.08 18.89 13.39
C LYS A 6 8.17 19.22 12.35
N PHE A 7 8.14 18.57 11.20
CA PHE A 7 9.12 18.76 10.12
C PHE A 7 8.59 19.63 8.98
N LYS A 8 7.67 20.57 9.27
CA LYS A 8 7.02 21.41 8.25
C LYS A 8 8.02 22.17 7.40
N GLU A 9 9.15 22.58 7.97
CA GLU A 9 10.20 23.30 7.25
C GLU A 9 10.90 22.43 6.19
N LYS A 10 10.94 21.12 6.37
CA LYS A 10 11.54 20.14 5.45
C LYS A 10 10.54 19.55 4.46
N ILE A 11 9.24 19.73 4.70
CA ILE A 11 8.13 19.11 3.95
C ILE A 11 7.46 20.12 3.01
N LYS A 12 7.27 19.73 1.74
CA LYS A 12 6.47 20.48 0.76
C LYS A 12 4.98 20.27 0.97
N GLY A 13 4.58 19.04 1.29
CA GLY A 13 3.20 18.71 1.62
C GLY A 13 2.96 17.20 1.63
N SER A 14 1.69 16.80 1.64
CA SER A 14 1.33 15.38 1.60
C SER A 14 0.15 15.09 0.67
N LEU A 15 0.13 13.89 0.11
CA LEU A 15 -0.92 13.41 -0.80
C LEU A 15 -1.29 11.97 -0.48
N SER A 16 -2.59 11.73 -0.27
CA SER A 16 -3.14 10.41 0.02
C SER A 16 -4.01 9.89 -1.11
N THR A 17 -3.71 8.71 -1.64
CA THR A 17 -4.52 8.05 -2.69
C THR A 17 -4.25 6.55 -2.78
N PHE A 18 -5.03 5.84 -3.59
CA PHE A 18 -4.77 4.44 -3.91
C PHE A 18 -3.52 4.29 -4.79
N ASP A 19 -2.68 3.29 -4.49
CA ASP A 19 -1.56 2.88 -5.35
C ASP A 19 -1.99 1.71 -6.23
N ARG A 20 -2.37 0.59 -5.61
CA ARG A 20 -2.89 -0.60 -6.29
C ARG A 20 -4.33 -0.87 -5.88
N MET A 21 -5.18 -1.15 -6.87
CA MET A 21 -6.54 -1.65 -6.63
C MET A 21 -6.79 -2.90 -7.46
N ILE A 22 -7.21 -3.98 -6.81
CA ILE A 22 -7.61 -5.23 -7.46
C ILE A 22 -9.07 -5.47 -7.15
N PHE A 23 -9.92 -5.36 -8.16
CA PHE A 23 -11.33 -5.68 -8.09
C PHE A 23 -11.58 -7.11 -8.57
N LYS A 24 -12.57 -7.78 -7.98
CA LYS A 24 -13.01 -9.12 -8.33
C LYS A 24 -14.50 -9.13 -8.61
N GLY A 25 -14.87 -9.53 -9.81
CA GLY A 25 -16.25 -9.84 -10.21
C GLY A 25 -16.51 -11.33 -10.07
N HIS A 26 -17.63 -11.69 -9.44
CA HIS A 26 -18.11 -13.06 -9.36
C HIS A 26 -19.64 -13.11 -9.37
N PHE A 27 -20.21 -14.21 -9.84
CA PHE A 27 -21.66 -14.41 -9.84
C PHE A 27 -22.13 -14.94 -8.48
N CYS A 28 -22.42 -14.05 -7.53
CA CYS A 28 -22.88 -14.40 -6.17
C CYS A 28 -24.03 -15.42 -6.16
N PHE A 29 -24.97 -15.31 -7.10
CA PHE A 29 -26.12 -16.21 -7.18
C PHE A 29 -25.72 -17.66 -7.54
N MET A 30 -24.60 -17.88 -8.22
CA MET A 30 -24.14 -19.23 -8.58
C MET A 30 -23.49 -19.99 -7.40
N HIS A 31 -23.35 -19.36 -6.22
CA HIS A 31 -22.98 -20.07 -5.00
C HIS A 31 -24.10 -20.93 -4.44
N LYS A 32 -25.36 -20.63 -4.78
CA LYS A 32 -26.51 -21.48 -4.47
C LYS A 32 -26.51 -22.70 -5.38
N LYS A 33 -26.63 -23.91 -4.82
CA LYS A 33 -26.52 -25.16 -5.58
C LYS A 33 -27.59 -25.23 -6.68
N GLU A 34 -28.80 -24.79 -6.34
CA GLU A 34 -30.01 -24.80 -7.17
C GLU A 34 -29.81 -24.01 -8.46
N ASN A 35 -29.16 -22.85 -8.36
CA ASN A 35 -28.90 -21.99 -9.52
C ASN A 35 -27.91 -22.62 -10.51
N ARG A 36 -27.00 -23.49 -10.03
CA ARG A 36 -26.09 -24.22 -10.92
C ARG A 36 -26.84 -25.28 -11.72
N TYR A 37 -27.76 -26.00 -11.10
CA TYR A 37 -28.63 -26.95 -11.79
C TYR A 37 -29.61 -26.26 -12.73
N TYR A 38 -30.15 -25.10 -12.32
CA TYR A 38 -31.01 -24.28 -13.17
C TYR A 38 -30.29 -23.83 -14.44
N LEU A 39 -29.04 -23.38 -14.35
CA LEU A 39 -28.21 -23.06 -15.52
C LEU A 39 -28.10 -24.25 -16.48
N LEU A 40 -27.79 -25.44 -15.97
CA LEU A 40 -27.67 -26.64 -16.81
C LEU A 40 -28.99 -27.06 -17.44
N SER A 41 -30.11 -26.93 -16.70
CA SER A 41 -31.46 -27.18 -17.22
C SER A 41 -31.81 -26.24 -18.37
N GLN A 42 -31.52 -24.94 -18.23
CA GLN A 42 -31.76 -23.93 -19.27
C GLN A 42 -30.88 -24.13 -20.51
N GLU A 43 -29.71 -24.75 -20.34
CA GLU A 43 -28.81 -25.13 -21.44
C GLU A 43 -29.06 -26.56 -21.95
N LYS A 44 -30.01 -27.30 -21.37
CA LYS A 44 -30.34 -28.71 -21.67
C LYS A 44 -29.12 -29.63 -21.57
N VAL A 45 -28.26 -29.41 -20.57
CA VAL A 45 -27.04 -30.18 -20.32
C VAL A 45 -27.22 -31.10 -19.13
N LEU A 46 -26.99 -32.40 -19.33
CA LEU A 46 -26.93 -33.36 -18.23
C LEU A 46 -25.64 -33.17 -17.43
N LEU A 47 -25.65 -33.50 -16.13
CA LEU A 47 -24.49 -33.36 -15.26
C LEU A 47 -23.27 -34.12 -15.81
N LYS A 48 -23.44 -35.34 -16.32
CA LYS A 48 -22.36 -36.13 -16.92
C LYS A 48 -21.69 -35.45 -18.12
N ASP A 49 -22.41 -34.56 -18.81
CA ASP A 49 -21.93 -33.85 -20.01
C ASP A 49 -21.42 -32.44 -19.70
N PHE A 50 -21.45 -32.01 -18.43
CA PHE A 50 -20.98 -30.70 -18.00
C PHE A 50 -19.55 -30.40 -18.43
N GLY A 51 -18.65 -31.40 -18.35
CA GLY A 51 -17.25 -31.22 -18.77
C GLY A 51 -17.12 -30.82 -20.24
N LYS A 52 -17.87 -31.49 -21.13
CA LYS A 52 -17.89 -31.19 -22.57
C LYS A 52 -18.49 -29.82 -22.83
N PHE A 53 -19.58 -29.50 -22.14
CA PHE A 53 -20.21 -28.17 -22.22
C PHE A 53 -19.27 -27.05 -21.78
N ALA A 54 -18.60 -27.20 -20.63
CA ALA A 54 -17.66 -26.21 -20.12
C ALA A 54 -16.43 -26.04 -21.02
N LEU A 55 -15.94 -27.11 -21.66
CA LEU A 55 -14.91 -27.02 -22.69
C LEU A 55 -15.38 -26.27 -23.93
N LYS A 56 -16.60 -26.50 -24.39
CA LYS A 56 -17.20 -25.75 -25.52
C LYS A 56 -17.26 -24.25 -25.22
N VAL A 57 -17.75 -23.87 -24.04
CA VAL A 57 -17.81 -22.46 -23.62
C VAL A 57 -16.40 -21.87 -23.44
N THR A 58 -15.45 -22.64 -22.89
CA THR A 58 -14.04 -22.24 -22.79
C THR A 58 -13.44 -21.94 -24.18
N GLY A 59 -13.75 -22.77 -25.18
CA GLY A 59 -13.35 -22.56 -26.58
C GLY A 59 -13.89 -21.24 -27.12
N GLN A 60 -15.18 -20.98 -26.94
CA GLN A 60 -15.81 -19.71 -27.37
C GLN A 60 -15.15 -18.48 -26.74
N ILE A 61 -14.80 -18.54 -25.45
CA ILE A 61 -14.10 -17.45 -24.77
C ILE A 61 -12.68 -17.27 -25.33
N LYS A 62 -11.96 -18.35 -25.57
CA LYS A 62 -10.61 -18.32 -26.16
C LYS A 62 -10.64 -17.73 -27.57
N ASP A 63 -11.58 -18.14 -28.40
CA ASP A 63 -11.71 -17.67 -29.78
C ASP A 63 -12.12 -16.18 -29.81
N SER A 64 -13.05 -15.78 -28.94
CA SER A 64 -13.40 -14.36 -28.77
C SER A 64 -12.19 -13.53 -28.34
N ALA A 65 -11.32 -14.05 -27.47
CA ALA A 65 -10.14 -13.32 -27.02
C ALA A 65 -9.07 -13.17 -28.11
N LYS A 66 -8.90 -14.20 -28.95
CA LYS A 66 -8.06 -14.10 -30.16
C LYS A 66 -8.61 -13.07 -31.12
N LYS A 67 -9.92 -13.11 -31.38
CA LYS A 67 -10.60 -12.13 -32.25
C LYS A 67 -10.44 -10.69 -31.74
N ILE A 68 -10.59 -10.46 -30.42
CA ILE A 68 -10.34 -9.14 -29.81
C ILE A 68 -8.90 -8.68 -30.04
N ALA A 69 -7.93 -9.59 -29.95
CA ALA A 69 -6.53 -9.27 -30.19
C ALA A 69 -6.28 -8.95 -31.68
N GLU A 70 -6.81 -9.78 -32.59
CA GLU A 70 -6.72 -9.60 -34.04
C GLU A 70 -7.36 -8.28 -34.51
N GLU A 71 -8.58 -7.97 -34.04
CA GLU A 71 -9.28 -6.71 -34.36
C GLU A 71 -8.51 -5.48 -33.91
N ALA A 72 -7.74 -5.59 -32.82
CA ALA A 72 -6.88 -4.52 -32.32
C ALA A 72 -5.47 -4.52 -32.94
N ASN A 73 -5.17 -5.45 -33.86
CA ASN A 73 -3.82 -5.72 -34.39
C ASN A 73 -2.79 -5.94 -33.27
N ARG A 74 -3.16 -6.70 -32.23
CA ARG A 74 -2.33 -7.00 -31.05
C ARG A 74 -2.05 -8.49 -30.89
N PRO A 75 -0.92 -8.85 -30.26
CA PRO A 75 -0.55 -10.25 -30.11
C PRO A 75 -1.39 -10.97 -29.06
N TYR A 76 -1.77 -12.21 -29.38
CA TYR A 76 -2.20 -13.22 -28.41
C TYR A 76 -1.03 -14.17 -28.11
N ILE A 77 -0.57 -14.22 -26.85
CA ILE A 77 0.60 -15.01 -26.45
C ILE A 77 0.20 -16.00 -25.36
N TYR A 78 0.43 -17.29 -25.60
CA TYR A 78 0.25 -18.32 -24.59
C TYR A 78 1.54 -18.54 -23.79
N LEU A 79 1.44 -18.46 -22.46
CA LEU A 79 2.55 -18.58 -21.54
C LEU A 79 2.58 -19.98 -20.91
N ASN A 80 3.68 -20.69 -21.13
CA ASN A 80 3.88 -22.06 -20.64
C ASN A 80 4.38 -22.14 -19.19
N SER A 81 4.91 -21.03 -18.65
CA SER A 81 5.55 -21.01 -17.34
C SER A 81 4.94 -19.96 -16.42
N PRO A 82 4.58 -20.32 -15.17
CA PRO A 82 4.09 -19.36 -14.19
C PRO A 82 5.18 -18.40 -13.69
N LYS A 83 6.46 -18.70 -13.94
CA LYS A 83 7.60 -17.85 -13.55
C LYS A 83 7.74 -16.61 -14.43
N VAL A 84 7.13 -16.62 -15.61
CA VAL A 84 7.23 -15.52 -16.56
C VAL A 84 6.35 -14.37 -16.11
N SER A 85 6.95 -13.19 -15.95
CA SER A 85 6.25 -11.98 -15.55
C SER A 85 5.35 -11.49 -16.69
N LYS A 86 4.03 -11.63 -16.50
CA LYS A 86 3.00 -11.17 -17.45
C LYS A 86 3.05 -9.65 -17.65
N GLU A 87 3.34 -8.92 -16.58
CA GLU A 87 3.43 -7.47 -16.59
C GLU A 87 4.65 -6.99 -17.39
N GLU A 88 5.81 -7.62 -17.23
CA GLU A 88 7.02 -7.26 -18.00
C GLU A 88 6.85 -7.51 -19.49
N ILE A 89 6.20 -8.62 -19.88
CA ILE A 89 5.89 -8.88 -21.29
C ILE A 89 4.99 -7.78 -21.86
N ALA A 90 3.91 -7.43 -21.13
CA ALA A 90 3.01 -6.38 -21.58
C ALA A 90 3.71 -5.02 -21.69
N LYS A 91 4.58 -4.66 -20.73
CA LYS A 91 5.37 -3.42 -20.80
C LYS A 91 6.35 -3.40 -21.97
N LYS A 92 7.05 -4.51 -22.22
CA LYS A 92 7.96 -4.63 -23.38
C LYS A 92 7.22 -4.44 -24.70
N ILE A 93 6.03 -5.03 -24.85
CA ILE A 93 5.20 -4.85 -26.05
C ILE A 93 4.74 -3.40 -26.17
N MET A 94 4.28 -2.80 -25.07
CA MET A 94 3.86 -1.40 -25.03
C MET A 94 4.98 -0.45 -25.48
N GLU A 95 6.21 -0.66 -25.00
CA GLU A 95 7.39 0.15 -25.35
C GLU A 95 7.84 -0.10 -26.80
N THR A 96 7.88 -1.36 -27.24
CA THR A 96 8.33 -1.73 -28.60
C THR A 96 7.38 -1.20 -29.68
N ASP A 97 6.07 -1.32 -29.44
CA ASP A 97 5.04 -0.91 -30.39
C ASP A 97 4.60 0.56 -30.18
N ASN A 98 5.23 1.29 -29.25
CA ASN A 98 4.92 2.66 -28.85
C ASN A 98 3.40 2.92 -28.67
N ILE A 99 2.73 2.06 -27.90
CA ILE A 99 1.28 2.09 -27.74
C ILE A 99 0.89 3.27 -26.86
N GLN A 100 0.07 4.18 -27.39
CA GLN A 100 -0.41 5.37 -26.67
C GLN A 100 -1.78 5.17 -26.01
N GLN A 101 -2.60 4.26 -26.54
CA GLN A 101 -3.94 3.95 -26.01
C GLN A 101 -4.45 2.60 -26.53
N GLY A 102 -5.31 1.93 -25.76
CA GLY A 102 -6.05 0.75 -26.17
C GLY A 102 -5.47 -0.58 -25.66
N LEU A 103 -5.82 -1.68 -26.34
CA LEU A 103 -5.31 -3.01 -26.01
C LEU A 103 -3.81 -3.08 -26.31
N ILE A 104 -3.03 -3.62 -25.37
CA ILE A 104 -1.59 -3.88 -25.52
C ILE A 104 -1.39 -5.30 -26.04
N CYS A 105 -1.88 -6.30 -25.30
CA CYS A 105 -1.76 -7.71 -25.67
C CYS A 105 -2.77 -8.56 -24.89
N VAL A 106 -3.00 -9.78 -25.38
CA VAL A 106 -3.74 -10.82 -24.65
C VAL A 106 -2.81 -11.96 -24.29
N LEU A 107 -2.67 -12.25 -23.00
CA LEU A 107 -1.83 -13.35 -22.52
C LEU A 107 -2.69 -14.50 -21.99
N GLY A 108 -2.45 -15.72 -22.46
CA GLY A 108 -3.08 -16.94 -21.94
C GLY A 108 -2.15 -17.68 -20.98
N SER A 109 -2.63 -18.13 -19.83
CA SER A 109 -1.84 -18.92 -18.87
C SER A 109 -2.72 -19.90 -18.12
N VAL A 110 -2.24 -21.12 -17.88
CA VAL A 110 -2.95 -22.08 -17.02
C VAL A 110 -2.57 -21.84 -15.56
N GLU A 111 -3.56 -21.67 -14.70
CA GLU A 111 -3.36 -21.41 -13.26
C GLU A 111 -4.35 -22.23 -12.42
N LEU A 112 -4.07 -22.37 -11.12
CA LEU A 112 -5.01 -22.95 -10.17
C LEU A 112 -6.20 -22.02 -9.95
N CYS A 113 -7.40 -22.60 -9.94
CA CYS A 113 -8.65 -21.90 -9.80
C CYS A 113 -9.68 -22.71 -9.05
N ARG A 114 -10.59 -22.01 -8.35
CA ARG A 114 -11.78 -22.61 -7.77
C ARG A 114 -12.91 -22.52 -8.79
N ALA A 115 -13.33 -23.66 -9.32
CA ALA A 115 -14.20 -23.73 -10.47
C ALA A 115 -15.24 -24.85 -10.32
N PHE A 116 -16.26 -24.84 -11.16
CA PHE A 116 -17.25 -25.92 -11.17
C PHE A 116 -16.64 -27.22 -11.68
N SER A 117 -16.91 -28.29 -10.93
CA SER A 117 -16.59 -29.66 -11.31
C SER A 117 -17.72 -30.58 -10.88
N VAL A 118 -17.97 -31.59 -11.71
CA VAL A 118 -18.88 -32.68 -11.33
C VAL A 118 -18.11 -33.63 -10.42
N VAL A 119 -18.72 -33.95 -9.29
CA VAL A 119 -18.18 -34.87 -8.29
C VAL A 119 -19.21 -35.93 -7.96
N SER A 120 -18.77 -37.16 -7.72
CA SER A 120 -19.65 -38.24 -7.27
C SER A 120 -19.84 -38.13 -5.76
N ASN A 121 -21.08 -38.01 -5.30
CA ASN A 121 -21.46 -38.18 -3.92
C ASN A 121 -21.64 -39.69 -3.64
N LYS A 122 -20.71 -40.30 -2.90
CA LYS A 122 -20.71 -41.74 -2.65
C LYS A 122 -21.86 -42.19 -1.73
N GLU A 123 -22.25 -41.35 -0.77
CA GLU A 123 -23.33 -41.66 0.18
C GLU A 123 -24.68 -41.68 -0.52
N ARG A 124 -24.93 -40.68 -1.38
CA ARG A 124 -26.20 -40.54 -2.12
C ARG A 124 -26.22 -41.27 -3.46
N LYS A 125 -25.06 -41.77 -3.92
CA LYS A 125 -24.85 -42.37 -5.26
C LYS A 125 -25.28 -41.44 -6.41
N GLU A 126 -25.09 -40.14 -6.24
CA GLU A 126 -25.51 -39.10 -7.18
C GLU A 126 -24.33 -38.26 -7.66
N LEU A 127 -24.47 -37.65 -8.85
CA LEU A 127 -23.53 -36.63 -9.33
C LEU A 127 -23.94 -35.26 -8.81
N GLU A 128 -22.98 -34.49 -8.30
CA GLU A 128 -23.19 -33.10 -7.89
C GLU A 128 -22.25 -32.17 -8.65
N LEU A 129 -22.74 -30.99 -9.01
CA LEU A 129 -21.89 -29.92 -9.52
C LEU A 129 -21.41 -29.06 -8.35
N ASN A 130 -20.12 -29.11 -7.99
CA ASN A 130 -19.57 -28.38 -6.84
C ASN A 130 -18.34 -27.52 -7.21
N PHE A 131 -17.96 -26.61 -6.31
CA PHE A 131 -16.70 -25.88 -6.45
C PHE A 131 -15.54 -26.78 -6.04
N MET A 132 -14.59 -26.98 -6.94
CA MET A 132 -13.37 -27.75 -6.71
C MET A 132 -12.16 -26.92 -7.14
N ASP A 133 -11.03 -27.18 -6.50
CA ASP A 133 -9.75 -26.66 -6.96
C ASP A 133 -9.30 -27.45 -8.18
N ARG A 134 -8.97 -26.74 -9.26
CA ARG A 134 -8.52 -27.33 -10.52
C ARG A 134 -7.61 -26.36 -11.26
N LYS A 135 -7.03 -26.83 -12.36
CA LYS A 135 -6.36 -25.96 -13.33
C LYS A 135 -7.36 -25.48 -14.37
N CYS A 136 -7.27 -24.22 -14.75
CA CYS A 136 -8.01 -23.66 -15.88
C CYS A 136 -7.17 -22.60 -16.61
N LEU A 137 -7.52 -22.34 -17.86
CA LEU A 137 -6.96 -21.24 -18.62
C LEU A 137 -7.48 -19.91 -18.05
N TYR A 138 -6.57 -18.99 -17.82
CA TYR A 138 -6.85 -17.58 -17.59
C TYR A 138 -6.40 -16.77 -18.79
N LEU A 139 -7.17 -15.75 -19.12
CA LEU A 139 -6.86 -14.77 -20.14
C LEU A 139 -6.62 -13.43 -19.47
N TYR A 140 -5.49 -12.80 -19.78
CA TYR A 140 -5.09 -11.50 -19.31
C TYR A 140 -5.13 -10.52 -20.46
N PHE A 141 -6.03 -9.55 -20.40
CA PHE A 141 -6.12 -8.46 -21.36
C PHE A 141 -5.42 -7.25 -20.75
N TYR A 142 -4.26 -6.89 -21.27
CA TYR A 142 -3.53 -5.70 -20.84
C TYR A 142 -3.96 -4.51 -21.69
N TYR A 143 -4.24 -3.38 -21.04
CA TYR A 143 -4.68 -2.14 -21.69
C TYR A 143 -3.84 -0.96 -21.22
N LEU A 144 -3.64 0.00 -22.12
CA LEU A 144 -3.37 1.38 -21.79
C LEU A 144 -4.69 2.14 -21.94
N ASP A 145 -5.48 2.13 -20.87
CA ASP A 145 -6.81 2.73 -20.85
C ASP A 145 -6.71 4.26 -20.80
N GLU A 146 -7.67 4.95 -21.43
CA GLU A 146 -7.68 6.40 -21.49
C GLU A 146 -7.76 7.04 -20.10
N GLU A 147 -8.58 6.47 -19.22
CA GLU A 147 -8.83 6.98 -17.88
C GLU A 147 -7.88 6.36 -16.85
N PHE A 148 -7.68 5.05 -16.91
CA PHE A 148 -6.93 4.32 -15.87
C PHE A 148 -5.45 4.09 -16.19
N GLY A 149 -5.02 4.38 -17.43
CA GLY A 149 -3.69 4.08 -17.90
C GLY A 149 -3.42 2.58 -17.92
N PHE A 150 -2.21 2.18 -17.51
CA PHE A 150 -1.80 0.78 -17.55
C PHE A 150 -2.62 -0.08 -16.57
N MET A 151 -3.46 -0.96 -17.13
CA MET A 151 -4.37 -1.82 -16.38
C MET A 151 -4.45 -3.22 -17.00
N HIS A 152 -4.99 -4.18 -16.26
CA HIS A 152 -5.29 -5.49 -16.85
C HIS A 152 -6.59 -6.10 -16.34
N ILE A 153 -7.20 -6.90 -17.21
CA ILE A 153 -8.38 -7.70 -16.90
C ILE A 153 -7.99 -9.17 -16.99
N ARG A 154 -8.14 -9.91 -15.89
CA ARG A 154 -7.90 -11.35 -15.81
C ARG A 154 -9.23 -12.08 -15.78
N LEU A 155 -9.54 -12.86 -16.82
CA LEU A 155 -10.76 -13.65 -16.95
C LEU A 155 -10.48 -15.14 -16.80
N GLN A 156 -11.20 -15.81 -15.92
CA GLN A 156 -11.25 -17.27 -15.85
C GLN A 156 -12.07 -17.81 -17.02
N THR A 157 -11.52 -18.72 -17.83
CA THR A 157 -12.28 -19.26 -18.99
C THR A 157 -13.21 -20.41 -18.62
N TRP A 158 -13.14 -20.90 -17.38
CA TRP A 158 -14.00 -21.97 -16.87
C TRP A 158 -15.02 -21.41 -15.88
N PHE A 159 -16.20 -22.04 -15.79
CA PHE A 159 -17.24 -21.67 -14.84
C PHE A 159 -16.72 -21.53 -13.40
N PRO A 160 -17.08 -20.46 -12.66
CA PRO A 160 -18.12 -19.47 -12.96
C PRO A 160 -17.61 -18.19 -13.67
N PHE A 161 -16.46 -18.24 -14.36
CA PHE A 161 -15.89 -17.07 -15.05
C PHE A 161 -15.55 -15.89 -14.12
N ASP A 162 -14.92 -16.19 -12.98
CA ASP A 162 -14.38 -15.15 -12.10
C ASP A 162 -13.49 -14.19 -12.89
N ILE A 163 -13.73 -12.90 -12.73
CA ILE A 163 -13.02 -11.82 -13.41
C ILE A 163 -12.30 -10.96 -12.38
N ARG A 164 -11.08 -10.52 -12.68
CA ARG A 164 -10.34 -9.55 -11.88
C ARG A 164 -9.91 -8.37 -12.73
N VAL A 165 -9.98 -7.17 -12.16
CA VAL A 165 -9.54 -5.92 -12.80
C VAL A 165 -8.50 -5.28 -11.88
N TYR A 166 -7.29 -5.08 -12.40
CA TYR A 166 -6.23 -4.34 -11.72
C TYR A 166 -6.15 -2.92 -12.28
N ILE A 167 -6.12 -1.93 -11.38
CA ILE A 167 -5.93 -0.51 -11.71
C ILE A 167 -4.84 0.07 -10.81
N ASN A 168 -4.04 0.98 -11.36
CA ASN A 168 -3.09 1.78 -10.61
C ASN A 168 -3.70 3.17 -10.31
N GLY A 169 -3.89 3.47 -9.03
CA GLY A 169 -4.53 4.74 -8.62
C GLY A 169 -3.62 5.97 -8.79
N ARG A 170 -2.29 5.79 -8.78
CA ARG A 170 -1.32 6.86 -9.06
C ARG A 170 -1.31 7.21 -10.54
N GLU A 171 -1.43 6.21 -11.40
CA GLU A 171 -1.53 6.40 -12.86
C GLU A 171 -2.84 7.10 -13.25
N TYR A 172 -3.95 6.70 -12.63
CA TYR A 172 -5.21 7.42 -12.76
C TYR A 172 -5.05 8.88 -12.35
N LEU A 173 -4.44 9.14 -11.19
CA LEU A 173 -4.26 10.51 -10.70
C LEU A 173 -3.38 11.35 -11.64
N SER A 174 -2.29 10.82 -12.19
CA SER A 174 -1.47 11.56 -13.17
C SER A 174 -2.31 12.02 -14.36
N ARG A 175 -3.16 11.15 -14.91
CA ARG A 175 -4.04 11.49 -16.04
C ARG A 175 -5.05 12.57 -15.67
N GLN A 176 -5.58 12.54 -14.45
CA GLN A 176 -6.47 13.60 -13.96
C GLN A 176 -5.74 14.93 -13.76
N LEU A 177 -4.46 14.90 -13.33
CA LEU A 177 -3.62 16.10 -13.20
C LEU A 177 -3.30 16.68 -14.58
N ASP A 178 -2.93 15.84 -15.55
CA ASP A 178 -2.67 16.25 -16.93
C ASP A 178 -3.91 16.92 -17.54
N ALA A 179 -5.09 16.32 -17.37
CA ALA A 179 -6.37 16.88 -17.84
C ALA A 179 -6.76 18.19 -17.13
N ALA A 180 -6.30 18.39 -15.89
CA ALA A 180 -6.53 19.62 -15.12
C ALA A 180 -5.42 20.68 -15.35
N GLY A 181 -4.39 20.39 -16.15
CA GLY A 181 -3.25 21.27 -16.38
C GLY A 181 -2.38 21.49 -15.13
N ILE A 182 -2.38 20.54 -14.19
CA ILE A 182 -1.59 20.63 -12.95
C ILE A 182 -0.24 19.96 -13.19
N SER A 183 0.83 20.75 -13.20
CA SER A 183 2.21 20.24 -13.33
C SER A 183 2.66 19.42 -12.12
N TYR A 184 3.35 18.30 -12.37
CA TYR A 184 3.93 17.46 -11.33
C TYR A 184 5.24 16.83 -11.79
N ASP A 185 6.07 16.48 -10.82
CA ASP A 185 7.30 15.69 -11.02
C ASP A 185 7.07 14.27 -10.50
N ARG A 186 7.40 13.26 -11.29
CA ARG A 186 7.14 11.86 -10.97
C ARG A 186 8.43 11.04 -10.93
N TYR A 187 8.52 10.17 -9.93
CA TYR A 187 9.53 9.11 -9.84
C TYR A 187 8.81 7.77 -9.66
N GLU A 188 8.87 6.92 -10.68
CA GLU A 188 8.09 5.67 -10.78
C GLU A 188 6.59 5.89 -10.52
N ASN A 189 6.04 5.43 -9.39
CA ASN A 189 4.65 5.62 -8.97
C ASN A 189 4.51 6.61 -7.80
N SER A 190 5.48 7.51 -7.61
CA SER A 190 5.47 8.54 -6.57
C SER A 190 5.56 9.92 -7.19
N PHE A 191 4.80 10.87 -6.62
CA PHE A 191 4.91 12.28 -6.96
C PHE A 191 5.94 12.93 -6.05
N LEU A 192 6.98 13.53 -6.63
CA LEU A 192 8.02 14.27 -5.90
C LEU A 192 7.57 15.71 -5.61
N ASN A 193 6.79 16.27 -6.53
CA ASN A 193 6.29 17.62 -6.47
C ASN A 193 4.98 17.73 -7.25
N ILE A 194 4.07 18.58 -6.78
CA ILE A 194 2.80 18.89 -7.44
C ILE A 194 2.54 20.38 -7.19
N SER A 195 2.21 21.13 -8.23
CA SER A 195 2.02 22.59 -8.11
C SER A 195 0.80 22.98 -7.26
N ASP A 196 -0.27 22.18 -7.30
CA ASP A 196 -1.49 22.40 -6.50
C ASP A 196 -1.88 21.10 -5.77
N LEU A 197 -1.44 20.99 -4.51
CA LEU A 197 -1.68 19.80 -3.69
C LEU A 197 -3.13 19.65 -3.25
N GLU A 198 -3.83 20.76 -3.00
CA GLU A 198 -5.22 20.74 -2.57
C GLU A 198 -6.10 20.19 -3.70
N LYS A 199 -5.97 20.75 -4.92
CA LYS A 199 -6.68 20.22 -6.09
C LYS A 199 -6.27 18.79 -6.42
N ALA A 200 -4.99 18.43 -6.27
CA ALA A 200 -4.55 17.05 -6.49
C ALA A 200 -5.22 16.06 -5.52
N GLN A 201 -5.40 16.45 -4.25
CA GLN A 201 -6.12 15.64 -3.28
C GLN A 201 -7.61 15.55 -3.60
N GLU A 202 -8.24 16.63 -4.07
CA GLU A 202 -9.62 16.61 -4.55
C GLU A 202 -9.81 15.67 -5.74
N LEU A 203 -8.90 15.72 -6.73
CA LEU A 203 -8.91 14.83 -7.89
C LEU A 203 -8.74 13.37 -7.47
N ALA A 204 -7.83 13.09 -6.53
CA ALA A 204 -7.67 11.76 -5.96
C ALA A 204 -8.97 11.28 -5.28
N ASN A 205 -9.68 12.17 -4.58
CA ASN A 205 -10.93 11.84 -3.89
C ASN A 205 -12.10 11.55 -4.84
N ARG A 206 -12.08 12.02 -6.10
CA ARG A 206 -13.10 11.67 -7.12
C ARG A 206 -13.20 10.17 -7.38
N LEU A 207 -12.09 9.45 -7.18
CA LEU A 207 -12.06 8.00 -7.29
C LEU A 207 -13.02 7.30 -6.30
N LEU A 208 -13.29 7.94 -5.15
CA LEU A 208 -14.14 7.38 -4.09
C LEU A 208 -15.63 7.37 -4.46
N THR A 209 -16.05 8.27 -5.34
CA THR A 209 -17.45 8.45 -5.75
C THR A 209 -17.72 7.92 -7.16
N LYS A 210 -16.73 7.30 -7.82
CA LYS A 210 -16.87 6.74 -9.15
C LYS A 210 -17.90 5.61 -9.21
N LYS A 211 -18.67 5.57 -10.29
CA LYS A 211 -19.62 4.49 -10.62
C LYS A 211 -18.89 3.25 -11.13
N TRP A 212 -18.26 2.53 -10.19
CA TRP A 212 -17.40 1.40 -10.49
C TRP A 212 -18.11 0.20 -11.10
N ASP A 213 -19.33 -0.07 -10.64
CA ASP A 213 -20.21 -1.13 -11.13
C ASP A 213 -20.40 -1.05 -12.65
N ARG A 214 -20.85 0.10 -13.15
CA ARG A 214 -21.06 0.33 -14.58
C ARG A 214 -19.76 0.24 -15.37
N THR A 215 -18.67 0.76 -14.80
CA THR A 215 -17.35 0.74 -15.45
C THR A 215 -16.87 -0.69 -15.67
N PHE A 216 -16.99 -1.54 -14.65
CA PHE A 216 -16.51 -2.92 -14.73
C PHE A 216 -17.46 -3.86 -15.46
N ASP A 217 -18.76 -3.61 -15.42
CA ASP A 217 -19.72 -4.33 -16.26
C ASP A 217 -19.45 -4.08 -17.75
N ASN A 218 -19.10 -2.85 -18.14
CA ASN A 218 -18.69 -2.56 -19.52
C ASN A 218 -17.45 -3.36 -19.94
N PHE A 219 -16.44 -3.43 -19.08
CA PHE A 219 -15.26 -4.25 -19.34
C PHE A 219 -15.59 -5.74 -19.40
N ALA A 220 -16.41 -6.24 -18.48
CA ALA A 220 -16.83 -7.63 -18.45
C ALA A 220 -17.61 -8.03 -19.72
N HIS A 221 -18.46 -7.14 -20.23
CA HIS A 221 -19.18 -7.35 -21.49
C HIS A 221 -18.28 -7.41 -22.71
N LYS A 222 -17.15 -6.70 -22.71
CA LYS A 222 -16.15 -6.76 -23.78
C LYS A 222 -15.40 -8.09 -23.79
N VAL A 223 -15.01 -8.60 -22.61
CA VAL A 223 -14.10 -9.76 -22.52
C VAL A 223 -14.79 -11.11 -22.32
N ASN A 224 -16.01 -11.14 -21.75
CA ASN A 224 -16.74 -12.37 -21.49
C ASN A 224 -17.95 -12.51 -22.43
N PRO A 225 -17.82 -13.21 -23.57
CA PRO A 225 -18.92 -13.37 -24.52
C PRO A 225 -20.12 -14.14 -23.94
N TYR A 226 -19.89 -15.01 -22.95
CA TYR A 226 -20.93 -15.81 -22.33
C TYR A 226 -21.76 -15.04 -21.29
N LEU A 227 -21.32 -13.83 -20.90
CA LEU A 227 -22.05 -12.98 -19.95
C LEU A 227 -23.46 -12.63 -20.45
N LYS A 228 -23.65 -12.41 -21.75
CA LYS A 228 -24.99 -12.14 -22.34
C LYS A 228 -25.96 -13.30 -22.08
N ARG A 229 -25.48 -14.54 -22.16
CA ARG A 229 -26.28 -15.74 -21.90
C ARG A 229 -26.62 -15.87 -20.41
N ILE A 230 -25.66 -15.59 -19.52
CA ILE A 230 -25.89 -15.56 -18.07
C ILE A 230 -26.95 -14.51 -17.72
N ASN A 231 -26.84 -13.30 -18.27
CA ASN A 231 -27.82 -12.24 -18.04
C ASN A 231 -29.22 -12.66 -18.53
N LYS A 232 -29.33 -13.34 -19.67
CA LYS A 232 -30.62 -13.86 -20.19
C LYS A 232 -31.25 -14.90 -19.26
N ILE A 233 -30.46 -15.73 -18.58
CA ILE A 233 -30.96 -16.80 -17.71
C ILE A 233 -31.34 -16.27 -16.32
N PHE A 234 -30.54 -15.37 -15.75
CA PHE A 234 -30.68 -14.97 -14.34
C PHE A 234 -31.12 -13.52 -14.13
N SER A 235 -31.16 -12.69 -15.17
CA SER A 235 -31.37 -11.24 -15.08
C SER A 235 -30.42 -10.56 -14.09
N LYS A 236 -29.21 -11.11 -13.95
CA LYS A 236 -28.18 -10.69 -12.97
C LYS A 236 -26.79 -10.74 -13.61
N GLY A 237 -25.96 -9.75 -13.26
CA GLY A 237 -24.56 -9.65 -13.69
C GLY A 237 -23.56 -9.98 -12.58
N TYR A 238 -22.33 -9.47 -12.76
CA TYR A 238 -21.27 -9.64 -11.78
C TYR A 238 -21.57 -8.85 -10.51
N PHE A 239 -21.25 -9.44 -9.36
CA PHE A 239 -21.07 -8.70 -8.13
C PHE A 239 -19.59 -8.31 -8.00
N TRP A 240 -19.34 -7.02 -7.88
CA TRP A 240 -17.99 -6.46 -7.78
C TRP A 240 -17.59 -6.24 -6.34
N GLY A 241 -16.41 -6.75 -5.98
CA GLY A 241 -15.75 -6.45 -4.72
C GLY A 241 -14.31 -6.01 -4.90
N LEU A 242 -13.80 -5.24 -3.94
CA LEU A 242 -12.38 -4.91 -3.82
C LEU A 242 -11.69 -6.08 -3.12
N ASP A 243 -10.89 -6.85 -3.88
CA ASP A 243 -10.21 -8.05 -3.39
C ASP A 243 -8.99 -7.67 -2.55
N GLN A 244 -8.21 -6.70 -3.05
CA GLN A 244 -7.05 -6.11 -2.41
C GLN A 244 -6.93 -4.64 -2.81
N CYS A 245 -6.52 -3.78 -1.88
CA CYS A 245 -6.06 -2.43 -2.21
C CYS A 245 -4.85 -2.01 -1.38
N GLU A 246 -4.04 -1.13 -1.96
CA GLU A 246 -2.94 -0.42 -1.32
C GLU A 246 -3.28 1.07 -1.36
N TYR A 247 -3.25 1.73 -0.20
CA TYR A 247 -3.54 3.15 -0.08
C TYR A 247 -2.38 3.85 0.61
N ALA A 248 -1.76 4.78 -0.10
CA ALA A 248 -0.51 5.41 0.27
C ALA A 248 -0.73 6.88 0.64
N THR A 249 -0.10 7.30 1.73
CA THR A 249 0.09 8.70 2.10
C THR A 249 1.55 9.03 1.87
N ASP A 250 1.80 9.87 0.88
CA ASP A 250 3.12 10.32 0.48
C ASP A 250 3.39 11.66 1.14
N VAL A 251 4.45 11.75 1.92
CA VAL A 251 4.97 13.00 2.50
C VAL A 251 6.15 13.43 1.65
N MET A 252 5.99 14.52 0.91
CA MET A 252 6.98 15.04 -0.04
C MET A 252 7.95 15.97 0.69
N PHE A 253 9.23 15.59 0.75
CA PHE A 253 10.29 16.42 1.30
C PHE A 253 10.84 17.39 0.24
N LYS A 254 11.43 18.51 0.70
CA LYS A 254 12.04 19.51 -0.19
C LYS A 254 13.20 18.92 -0.99
N SER A 255 14.04 18.12 -0.34
CA SER A 255 15.15 17.39 -0.95
C SER A 255 15.27 15.96 -0.43
N ARG A 256 16.11 15.14 -1.09
CA ARG A 256 16.46 13.80 -0.59
C ARG A 256 17.28 13.88 0.71
N ASN A 257 18.14 14.90 0.85
CA ASN A 257 18.95 15.09 2.04
C ASN A 257 18.08 15.38 3.27
N ASP A 258 17.03 16.19 3.11
CA ASP A 258 16.09 16.50 4.19
C ASP A 258 15.37 15.25 4.73
N LEU A 259 15.02 14.32 3.84
CA LEU A 259 14.46 13.02 4.26
C LEU A 259 15.54 12.18 4.94
N MET A 260 16.71 12.05 4.32
CA MET A 260 17.79 11.21 4.83
C MET A 260 18.35 11.68 6.18
N SER A 261 18.20 12.96 6.55
CA SER A 261 18.63 13.44 7.86
C SER A 261 17.82 12.87 9.02
N ILE A 262 16.57 12.44 8.77
CA ILE A 262 15.67 11.89 9.80
C ILE A 262 15.30 10.42 9.54
N TYR A 263 15.46 9.96 8.31
CA TYR A 263 14.96 8.64 7.89
C TYR A 263 15.56 7.46 8.65
N PRO A 264 16.88 7.40 8.94
CA PRO A 264 17.46 6.36 9.76
C PRO A 264 16.78 6.25 11.14
N ASP A 265 16.55 7.37 11.81
CA ASP A 265 15.92 7.43 13.13
C ASP A 265 14.44 7.04 13.07
N LEU A 266 13.72 7.45 12.01
CA LEU A 266 12.35 6.98 11.75
C LEU A 266 12.31 5.45 11.63
N VAL A 267 13.22 4.88 10.85
CA VAL A 267 13.32 3.43 10.63
C VAL A 267 13.66 2.69 11.93
N GLU A 268 14.59 3.22 12.71
CA GLU A 268 14.99 2.65 13.99
C GLU A 268 13.84 2.70 15.00
N HIS A 269 13.23 3.87 15.20
CA HIS A 269 12.09 4.04 16.08
C HIS A 269 10.92 3.12 15.68
N ALA A 270 10.58 3.06 14.40
CA ALA A 270 9.52 2.20 13.91
C ALA A 270 9.81 0.70 14.11
N SER A 271 11.09 0.31 14.11
CA SER A 271 11.50 -1.09 14.26
C SER A 271 11.63 -1.51 15.72
N LEU A 272 12.14 -0.63 16.59
CA LEU A 272 12.48 -0.94 17.98
C LEU A 272 11.37 -0.54 18.96
N SER A 273 10.67 0.57 18.70
CA SER A 273 9.73 1.15 19.65
C SER A 273 8.28 0.73 19.41
N PHE A 274 7.89 0.42 18.17
CA PHE A 274 6.50 0.03 17.88
C PHE A 274 6.20 -1.40 18.33
N SER A 275 5.36 -1.50 19.35
CA SER A 275 4.88 -2.77 19.89
C SER A 275 3.70 -3.31 19.07
N SER A 276 3.33 -4.56 19.31
CA SER A 276 2.13 -5.17 18.74
C SER A 276 0.85 -4.39 19.06
N LYS A 277 0.80 -3.71 20.21
CA LYS A 277 -0.35 -2.87 20.62
C LYS A 277 -0.46 -1.62 19.73
N ASP A 278 0.67 -1.03 19.37
CA ASP A 278 0.73 0.13 18.48
C ASP A 278 0.29 -0.26 17.08
N VAL A 279 0.79 -1.39 16.56
CA VAL A 279 0.39 -1.94 15.26
C VAL A 279 -1.12 -2.18 15.18
N MET A 280 -1.75 -2.75 16.21
CA MET A 280 -3.20 -2.88 16.25
C MET A 280 -3.89 -1.51 16.22
N THR A 281 -3.39 -0.57 17.00
CA THR A 281 -3.93 0.78 17.08
C THR A 281 -3.85 1.48 15.72
N PHE A 282 -2.73 1.34 15.00
CA PHE A 282 -2.56 1.85 13.63
C PHE A 282 -3.65 1.30 12.72
N LEU A 283 -3.92 0.00 12.76
CA LEU A 283 -4.96 -0.65 11.95
C LEU A 283 -6.38 -0.54 12.56
N GLY A 284 -6.62 0.39 13.48
CA GLY A 284 -7.95 0.69 14.03
C GLY A 284 -8.52 -0.39 14.95
N ARG A 285 -7.66 -1.23 15.53
CA ARG A 285 -7.99 -2.29 16.47
C ARG A 285 -7.54 -1.96 17.88
N LYS A 286 -8.29 -2.47 18.86
CA LYS A 286 -7.85 -2.52 20.26
C LYS A 286 -7.34 -3.93 20.53
N LEU A 287 -6.16 -4.03 21.15
CA LEU A 287 -5.64 -5.30 21.66
C LEU A 287 -6.61 -5.86 22.69
N ASN A 288 -7.05 -7.09 22.48
CA ASN A 288 -7.88 -7.83 23.42
C ASN A 288 -7.28 -9.22 23.64
N ASN A 289 -7.48 -9.79 24.82
CA ASN A 289 -6.95 -11.12 25.16
C ASN A 289 -7.49 -12.24 24.23
N ASN A 290 -8.60 -11.97 23.53
CA ASN A 290 -9.22 -12.88 22.57
C ASN A 290 -8.71 -12.67 21.13
N PHE A 291 -7.60 -11.94 20.93
CA PHE A 291 -7.04 -11.77 19.59
C PHE A 291 -6.39 -13.08 19.10
N LEU A 292 -7.11 -13.78 18.22
CA LEU A 292 -6.61 -14.99 17.55
C LEU A 292 -5.94 -14.61 16.23
N GLY A 293 -4.69 -14.14 16.29
CA GLY A 293 -3.90 -13.79 15.12
C GLY A 293 -2.45 -13.44 15.45
N GLU A 294 -1.63 -13.35 14.41
CA GLU A 294 -0.23 -12.97 14.52
C GLU A 294 -0.03 -11.50 14.14
N ILE A 295 0.85 -10.82 14.86
CA ILE A 295 1.41 -9.52 14.49
C ILE A 295 2.91 -9.71 14.25
N VAL A 296 3.36 -9.30 13.08
CA VAL A 296 4.76 -9.42 12.67
C VAL A 296 5.27 -8.08 12.19
N SER A 297 6.43 -7.67 12.69
CA SER A 297 7.18 -6.51 12.20
C SER A 297 8.43 -7.00 11.47
N ASP A 298 8.64 -6.56 10.23
CA ASP A 298 9.84 -6.87 9.44
C ASP A 298 10.54 -5.59 8.96
N LYS A 299 11.86 -5.54 9.17
CA LYS A 299 12.77 -4.55 8.59
C LYS A 299 13.54 -5.21 7.45
N LYS A 300 13.51 -4.62 6.25
CA LYS A 300 14.27 -5.13 5.10
C LYS A 300 15.07 -4.02 4.42
N PHE A 301 16.34 -4.30 4.17
CA PHE A 301 17.20 -3.47 3.33
C PHE A 301 16.97 -3.80 1.86
N ARG A 302 16.78 -2.79 1.03
CA ARG A 302 16.64 -2.90 -0.42
C ARG A 302 17.64 -1.95 -1.08
N PRO A 303 18.01 -2.18 -2.36
CA PRO A 303 18.86 -1.24 -3.09
C PRO A 303 18.34 0.21 -3.09
N GLN A 304 17.02 0.37 -3.02
CA GLN A 304 16.33 1.67 -3.06
C GLN A 304 16.12 2.31 -1.68
N GLY A 305 16.40 1.60 -0.58
CA GLY A 305 16.14 2.09 0.77
C GLY A 305 15.78 1.00 1.79
N VAL A 306 15.47 1.40 3.02
CA VAL A 306 15.02 0.47 4.08
C VAL A 306 13.50 0.44 4.08
N ARG A 307 12.87 -0.70 4.37
CA ARG A 307 11.42 -0.78 4.56
C ARG A 307 11.12 -1.38 5.93
N VAL A 308 10.27 -0.71 6.68
CA VAL A 308 9.62 -1.27 7.88
C VAL A 308 8.19 -1.66 7.52
N LYS A 309 7.81 -2.89 7.80
CA LYS A 309 6.47 -3.41 7.51
C LYS A 309 5.90 -4.08 8.75
N HIS A 310 4.66 -3.74 9.08
CA HIS A 310 3.90 -4.38 10.14
C HIS A 310 2.69 -5.10 9.54
N ARG A 311 2.56 -6.39 9.83
CA ARG A 311 1.48 -7.25 9.36
C ARG A 311 0.59 -7.64 10.54
N MET A 312 -0.72 -7.46 10.38
CA MET A 312 -1.75 -7.98 11.27
C MET A 312 -2.66 -8.90 10.46
N LYS A 313 -2.50 -10.22 10.66
CA LYS A 313 -3.14 -11.25 9.83
C LYS A 313 -2.88 -11.01 8.33
N GLU A 314 -3.92 -10.79 7.54
CA GLU A 314 -3.83 -10.55 6.09
C GLU A 314 -3.61 -9.07 5.73
N ASN A 315 -3.75 -8.14 6.67
CA ASN A 315 -3.58 -6.71 6.43
C ASN A 315 -2.18 -6.25 6.87
N ASN A 316 -1.68 -5.18 6.27
CA ASN A 316 -0.39 -4.63 6.66
C ASN A 316 -0.31 -3.12 6.45
N ILE A 317 0.60 -2.50 7.17
CA ILE A 317 1.04 -1.13 6.99
C ILE A 317 2.56 -1.12 6.84
N LYS A 318 3.10 -0.33 5.93
CA LYS A 318 4.54 -0.23 5.69
C LYS A 318 4.99 1.21 5.53
N MET A 319 6.20 1.48 6.01
CA MET A 319 6.95 2.70 5.82
C MET A 319 8.17 2.41 4.96
N TYR A 320 8.41 3.28 3.98
CA TYR A 320 9.62 3.26 3.18
C TYR A 320 9.85 4.61 2.50
N ASP A 321 11.08 4.87 2.08
CA ASP A 321 11.43 6.00 1.24
C ASP A 321 11.26 5.67 -0.25
N LYS A 322 10.87 6.68 -1.03
CA LYS A 322 10.95 6.72 -2.48
C LYS A 322 11.60 8.03 -2.88
N TRP A 323 12.90 7.99 -3.14
CA TRP A 323 13.71 9.17 -3.45
C TRP A 323 13.64 10.24 -2.34
N SER A 324 12.87 11.32 -2.51
CA SER A 324 12.64 12.38 -1.52
C SER A 324 11.24 12.32 -0.89
N VAL A 325 10.57 11.17 -0.97
CA VAL A 325 9.21 10.98 -0.46
C VAL A 325 9.21 9.91 0.61
N LEU A 326 8.67 10.22 1.79
CA LEU A 326 8.34 9.22 2.81
C LEU A 326 6.95 8.68 2.52
N ARG A 327 6.84 7.38 2.27
CA ARG A 327 5.56 6.73 1.98
C ARG A 327 5.13 5.84 3.13
N ILE A 328 3.94 6.13 3.65
CA ILE A 328 3.21 5.22 4.53
C ILE A 328 2.07 4.60 3.74
N GLU A 329 2.03 3.28 3.65
CA GLU A 329 1.06 2.58 2.83
C GLU A 329 0.35 1.48 3.62
N THR A 330 -0.98 1.54 3.64
CA THR A 330 -1.82 0.50 4.21
C THR A 330 -2.36 -0.40 3.10
N THR A 331 -2.10 -1.70 3.21
CA THR A 331 -2.66 -2.74 2.35
C THR A 331 -3.79 -3.47 3.06
N ILE A 332 -4.98 -3.49 2.45
CA ILE A 332 -6.15 -4.22 2.95
C ILE A 332 -6.42 -5.41 2.02
N ASN A 333 -6.26 -6.62 2.54
CA ASN A 333 -6.65 -7.87 1.89
C ASN A 333 -7.92 -8.47 2.53
N ASN A 334 -8.07 -8.31 3.85
CA ASN A 334 -9.23 -8.75 4.60
C ASN A 334 -9.93 -7.56 5.28
N PRO A 335 -10.98 -7.00 4.66
CA PRO A 335 -11.69 -5.83 5.19
C PRO A 335 -12.52 -6.16 6.43
N ARG A 336 -12.82 -7.44 6.71
CA ARG A 336 -13.60 -7.82 7.90
C ARG A 336 -12.90 -7.43 9.19
N GLU A 337 -11.59 -7.16 9.11
CA GLU A 337 -10.84 -6.63 10.23
C GLU A 337 -11.17 -5.16 10.55
N PHE A 338 -11.85 -4.44 9.67
CA PHE A 338 -12.33 -3.08 9.91
C PHE A 338 -13.84 -3.06 10.08
N LYS A 339 -14.38 -1.94 10.58
CA LYS A 339 -15.82 -1.77 10.76
C LYS A 339 -16.39 -0.72 9.83
N VAL A 340 -17.61 -0.96 9.38
CA VAL A 340 -18.46 -0.02 8.65
C VAL A 340 -19.77 0.17 9.42
N TYR A 341 -20.26 1.40 9.47
CA TYR A 341 -21.53 1.73 10.09
C TYR A 341 -22.62 1.64 9.03
N LYS A 342 -23.55 0.69 9.19
CA LYS A 342 -24.67 0.51 8.27
C LYS A 342 -25.87 -0.11 8.99
N GLU A 343 -27.01 -0.09 8.32
CA GLU A 343 -28.17 -0.85 8.76
C GLU A 343 -27.88 -2.34 8.65
N ALA A 344 -28.06 -3.05 9.76
CA ALA A 344 -27.92 -4.49 9.84
C ALA A 344 -28.97 -5.04 10.80
N MET A 345 -29.45 -6.24 10.50
CA MET A 345 -30.40 -6.94 11.35
C MET A 345 -29.68 -7.39 12.63
N ARG A 346 -30.17 -6.93 13.78
CA ARG A 346 -29.60 -7.25 15.09
C ARG A 346 -30.76 -7.60 16.03
N LYS A 347 -30.76 -8.83 16.53
CA LYS A 347 -31.83 -9.37 17.39
C LYS A 347 -33.24 -9.21 16.77
N GLY A 348 -33.36 -9.45 15.46
CA GLY A 348 -34.66 -9.39 14.77
C GLY A 348 -35.04 -8.00 14.23
N GLU A 349 -34.32 -6.93 14.58
CA GLU A 349 -34.64 -5.57 14.15
C GLU A 349 -33.55 -4.96 13.27
N LEU A 350 -33.96 -4.13 12.29
CA LEU A 350 -33.04 -3.31 11.50
C LEU A 350 -32.58 -2.12 12.34
N ARG A 351 -31.27 -2.07 12.64
CA ARG A 351 -30.67 -0.95 13.37
C ARG A 351 -29.36 -0.53 12.72
N LYS A 352 -29.04 0.77 12.75
CA LYS A 352 -27.71 1.25 12.34
C LYS A 352 -26.67 0.85 13.39
N THR A 353 -25.75 -0.02 13.01
CA THR A 353 -24.73 -0.56 13.91
C THR A 353 -23.40 -0.73 13.19
N TRP A 354 -22.32 -0.71 13.96
CA TRP A 354 -21.00 -1.06 13.47
C TRP A 354 -20.91 -2.56 13.23
N VAL A 355 -20.59 -2.96 12.00
CA VAL A 355 -20.39 -4.36 11.60
C VAL A 355 -19.08 -4.53 10.85
N PRO A 356 -18.53 -5.76 10.74
CA PRO A 356 -17.38 -6.03 9.91
C PRO A 356 -17.56 -5.51 8.47
N MET A 357 -16.57 -4.81 7.95
CA MET A 357 -16.60 -4.25 6.60
C MET A 357 -16.47 -5.37 5.56
N GLY A 358 -17.33 -5.32 4.53
CA GLY A 358 -17.35 -6.31 3.45
C GLY A 358 -16.51 -5.90 2.24
N LYS A 359 -16.30 -6.83 1.31
CA LYS A 359 -15.58 -6.59 0.05
C LYS A 359 -16.34 -5.78 -0.99
N SER A 360 -17.63 -5.49 -0.79
CA SER A 360 -18.46 -4.75 -1.77
C SER A 360 -17.80 -3.46 -2.23
N ILE A 361 -17.89 -3.17 -3.54
CA ILE A 361 -17.36 -1.94 -4.12
C ILE A 361 -18.03 -0.67 -3.59
N SER A 362 -19.25 -0.79 -3.08
CA SER A 362 -19.95 0.27 -2.36
C SER A 362 -19.16 0.81 -1.16
N ASN A 363 -18.20 0.03 -0.64
CA ASN A 363 -17.40 0.40 0.52
C ASN A 363 -16.08 1.09 0.15
N VAL A 364 -15.75 1.33 -1.13
CA VAL A 364 -14.45 1.89 -1.55
C VAL A 364 -14.07 3.16 -0.78
N TYR A 365 -15.02 4.07 -0.55
CA TYR A 365 -14.81 5.27 0.27
C TYR A 365 -14.31 4.93 1.70
N ARG A 366 -14.86 3.86 2.30
CA ARG A 366 -14.50 3.41 3.65
C ARG A 366 -13.12 2.74 3.67
N TYR A 367 -12.70 2.07 2.59
CA TYR A 367 -11.32 1.57 2.46
C TYR A 367 -10.33 2.72 2.47
N ALA A 368 -10.58 3.77 1.68
CA ALA A 368 -9.74 4.97 1.67
C ALA A 368 -9.69 5.63 3.05
N GLN A 369 -10.86 5.81 3.68
CA GLN A 369 -10.94 6.42 5.01
C GLN A 369 -10.14 5.64 6.07
N VAL A 370 -10.36 4.34 6.22
CA VAL A 370 -9.66 3.56 7.27
C VAL A 370 -8.17 3.45 6.99
N SER A 371 -7.76 3.39 5.71
CA SER A 371 -6.35 3.39 5.34
C SER A 371 -5.69 4.74 5.62
N GLN A 372 -6.34 5.85 5.24
CA GLN A 372 -5.84 7.19 5.53
C GLN A 372 -5.68 7.40 7.04
N GLU A 373 -6.70 7.05 7.82
CA GLU A 373 -6.63 7.12 9.28
C GLU A 373 -5.50 6.23 9.85
N SER A 374 -5.25 5.07 9.24
CA SER A 374 -4.16 4.17 9.65
C SER A 374 -2.80 4.78 9.35
N ASN A 375 -2.61 5.33 8.16
CA ASN A 375 -1.40 6.03 7.76
C ASN A 375 -1.13 7.24 8.65
N MET A 376 -2.17 8.03 8.97
CA MET A 376 -2.05 9.19 9.85
C MET A 376 -1.72 8.81 11.30
N ARG A 377 -2.29 7.74 11.85
CA ARG A 377 -1.90 7.23 13.17
C ARG A 377 -0.43 6.81 13.21
N TYR A 378 0.03 6.16 12.15
CA TYR A 378 1.44 5.76 12.02
C TYR A 378 2.37 6.98 11.94
N LEU A 379 2.06 7.95 11.07
CA LEU A 379 2.80 9.21 10.98
C LEU A 379 2.82 9.98 12.30
N ASN A 380 1.70 9.99 13.03
CA ASN A 380 1.64 10.64 14.34
C ASN A 380 2.51 9.91 15.37
N ALA A 381 2.59 8.58 15.34
CA ALA A 381 3.47 7.83 16.23
C ALA A 381 4.96 8.12 15.95
N LEU A 382 5.33 8.33 14.68
CA LEU A 382 6.68 8.74 14.30
C LEU A 382 7.09 10.15 14.78
N SER A 383 6.15 10.97 15.26
CA SER A 383 6.48 12.31 15.77
C SER A 383 7.37 12.30 17.04
N ALA A 384 7.48 11.13 17.68
CA ALA A 384 8.40 10.91 18.80
C ALA A 384 9.88 11.03 18.41
N VAL A 385 10.21 10.86 17.12
CA VAL A 385 11.58 11.04 16.62
C VAL A 385 11.96 12.51 16.60
N GLU A 386 13.05 12.86 17.27
CA GLU A 386 13.64 14.20 17.26
C GLU A 386 14.69 14.30 16.15
N ASP A 387 14.84 15.50 15.57
CA ASP A 387 15.96 15.76 14.68
C ASP A 387 17.18 16.00 15.55
N THR A 388 18.04 14.99 15.66
CA THR A 388 19.28 15.10 16.43
C THR A 388 20.46 15.47 15.55
N SER A 389 20.27 15.66 14.24
CA SER A 389 21.39 15.85 13.30
C SER A 389 22.26 17.07 13.64
N GLU A 390 21.64 18.21 13.96
CA GLU A 390 22.34 19.42 14.40
C GLU A 390 23.00 19.22 15.77
N VAL A 391 22.29 18.63 16.73
CA VAL A 391 22.81 18.39 18.10
C VAL A 391 23.99 17.42 18.09
N VAL A 392 23.93 16.37 17.27
CA VAL A 392 25.02 15.40 17.11
C VAL A 392 26.21 16.07 16.46
N ALA A 393 26.02 16.88 15.41
CA ALA A 393 27.11 17.61 14.78
C ALA A 393 27.78 18.61 15.76
N GLU A 394 26.99 19.36 16.54
CA GLU A 394 27.51 20.24 17.59
C GLU A 394 28.26 19.46 18.69
N LEU A 395 27.73 18.31 19.10
CA LEU A 395 28.40 17.43 20.07
C LEU A 395 29.70 16.85 19.50
N GLU A 396 29.72 16.43 18.25
CA GLU A 396 30.91 15.93 17.56
C GLU A 396 31.98 17.03 17.48
N GLU A 397 31.61 18.25 17.07
CA GLU A 397 32.52 19.40 17.07
C GLU A 397 33.11 19.67 18.46
N LEU A 398 32.30 19.57 19.52
CA LEU A 398 32.78 19.70 20.90
C LEU A 398 33.71 18.55 21.31
N CYS A 399 33.54 17.36 20.76
CA CYS A 399 34.36 16.19 21.06
C CYS A 399 35.68 16.16 20.26
N GLU A 400 35.82 16.98 19.22
CA GLU A 400 37.04 17.08 18.42
C GLU A 400 38.12 17.95 19.08
N SER A 401 39.39 17.60 18.86
CA SER A 401 40.51 18.39 19.37
C SER A 401 40.79 19.59 18.47
N VAL A 402 40.80 20.80 19.03
CA VAL A 402 41.02 22.05 18.28
C VAL A 402 42.44 22.56 18.47
N GLN A 403 43.08 23.06 17.40
CA GLN A 403 44.39 23.71 17.48
C GLN A 403 44.25 25.23 17.36
N LYS A 404 44.65 25.97 18.39
CA LYS A 404 44.60 27.44 18.42
C LYS A 404 45.95 27.99 18.89
N ASN A 405 46.50 28.98 18.18
CA ASN A 405 47.79 29.61 18.50
C ASN A 405 48.94 28.59 18.72
N LYS A 406 49.09 27.62 17.82
CA LYS A 406 50.06 26.51 17.88
C LYS A 406 49.91 25.56 19.09
N LYS A 407 48.86 25.68 19.90
CA LYS A 407 48.54 24.77 21.00
C LYS A 407 47.32 23.92 20.67
N ARG A 408 47.40 22.62 20.99
CA ARG A 408 46.29 21.67 20.84
C ARG A 408 45.48 21.61 22.13
N TYR A 409 44.17 21.72 22.00
CA TYR A 409 43.20 21.56 23.06
C TYR A 409 42.46 20.24 22.82
N SER A 410 42.31 19.41 23.85
CA SER A 410 41.52 18.19 23.75
C SER A 410 40.05 18.52 23.57
N GLY A 411 39.33 17.72 22.79
CA GLY A 411 37.88 17.79 22.75
C GLY A 411 37.27 17.39 24.10
N PHE A 412 36.04 17.82 24.32
CA PHE A 412 35.26 17.49 25.50
C PHE A 412 34.79 16.03 25.46
N ASN A 413 34.73 15.39 26.62
CA ASN A 413 34.10 14.09 26.76
C ASN A 413 32.77 14.26 27.49
N PRO A 414 31.62 14.28 26.79
CA PRO A 414 30.33 14.62 27.36
C PRO A 414 29.81 13.60 28.38
N VAL A 415 30.38 12.39 28.44
CA VAL A 415 30.03 11.37 29.45
C VAL A 415 30.98 11.37 30.66
N SER A 416 32.04 12.19 30.63
CA SER A 416 32.98 12.28 31.75
C SER A 416 32.50 13.27 32.82
N LYS A 417 32.53 12.85 34.08
CA LYS A 417 32.18 13.71 35.21
C LYS A 417 32.98 15.02 35.23
N ALA A 418 34.27 14.94 34.92
CA ALA A 418 35.15 16.12 34.86
C ALA A 418 34.70 17.16 33.82
N SER A 419 34.24 16.73 32.64
CA SER A 419 33.72 17.67 31.63
C SER A 419 32.37 18.24 32.05
N CYS A 420 31.49 17.43 32.64
CA CYS A 420 30.20 17.91 33.17
C CYS A 420 30.39 18.97 34.25
N ASP A 421 31.33 18.76 35.17
CA ASP A 421 31.63 19.72 36.24
C ASP A 421 32.13 21.05 35.64
N ILE A 422 32.98 21.00 34.61
CA ILE A 422 33.45 22.20 33.87
C ILE A 422 32.27 22.94 33.22
N PHE A 423 31.38 22.22 32.53
CA PHE A 423 30.19 22.83 31.91
C PHE A 423 29.27 23.49 32.95
N LEU A 424 29.01 22.82 34.07
CA LEU A 424 28.21 23.37 35.17
C LEU A 424 28.86 24.63 35.78
N ALA A 425 30.20 24.62 35.91
CA ALA A 425 30.93 25.78 36.40
C ALA A 425 30.86 26.97 35.43
N VAL A 426 30.93 26.72 34.11
CA VAL A 426 30.81 27.75 33.08
C VAL A 426 29.38 28.29 32.97
N LEU A 427 28.38 27.41 32.99
CA LEU A 427 26.94 27.74 32.89
C LEU A 427 26.35 28.36 34.17
N ASN A 428 27.15 28.54 35.22
CA ASN A 428 26.70 29.21 36.44
C ASN A 428 26.19 30.62 36.11
N GLY A 429 24.97 30.94 36.57
CA GLY A 429 24.30 32.21 36.28
C GLY A 429 25.11 33.45 36.69
N SER A 430 26.04 33.34 37.64
CA SER A 430 26.99 34.41 37.99
C SER A 430 27.89 34.83 36.83
N ASN A 431 28.22 33.91 35.93
CA ASN A 431 29.11 34.14 34.78
C ASN A 431 28.38 34.78 33.60
N CYS A 432 27.04 34.70 33.53
CA CYS A 432 26.26 35.25 32.43
C CYS A 432 26.26 36.79 32.40
N ILE A 433 26.53 37.44 33.54
CA ILE A 433 26.47 38.90 33.68
C ILE A 433 27.80 39.57 33.33
N ASN A 434 28.93 39.03 33.83
CA ASN A 434 30.26 39.65 33.71
C ASN A 434 31.26 38.79 32.92
N GLY A 435 30.84 37.66 32.37
CA GLY A 435 31.74 36.63 31.84
C GLY A 435 32.44 35.85 32.95
N PHE A 436 33.48 35.09 32.58
CA PHE A 436 34.27 34.30 33.52
C PHE A 436 35.76 34.37 33.19
N SER A 437 36.60 34.24 34.21
CA SER A 437 38.04 34.01 34.07
C SER A 437 38.42 32.60 34.50
N ASN A 438 39.64 32.18 34.16
CA ASN A 438 40.17 30.88 34.60
C ASN A 438 40.25 30.78 36.15
N LYS A 439 40.35 31.90 36.85
CA LYS A 439 40.34 31.95 38.31
C LYS A 439 38.95 31.62 38.86
N ASP A 440 37.91 32.14 38.23
CA ASP A 440 36.52 31.95 38.68
C ASP A 440 36.08 30.50 38.50
N ILE A 441 36.39 29.90 37.34
CA ILE A 441 36.09 28.49 37.07
C ILE A 441 36.89 27.56 38.00
N ARG A 442 38.17 27.86 38.27
CA ARG A 442 38.97 27.09 39.23
C ARG A 442 38.42 27.13 40.65
N ASN A 443 37.94 28.28 41.10
CA ASN A 443 37.36 28.41 42.44
C ASN A 443 36.07 27.59 42.58
N ILE A 444 35.27 27.48 41.51
CA ILE A 444 34.05 26.67 41.49
C ILE A 444 34.38 25.17 41.47
N LEU A 445 35.33 24.75 40.63
CA LEU A 445 35.68 23.34 40.46
C LEU A 445 36.53 22.78 41.62
N TYR A 446 37.34 23.64 42.23
CA TYR A 446 38.32 23.26 43.23
C TYR A 446 38.38 24.27 44.39
N PRO A 447 37.30 24.36 45.19
CA PRO A 447 37.18 25.37 46.26
C PRO A 447 38.25 25.25 47.35
N ASN A 448 38.94 24.10 47.45
CA ASN A 448 39.97 23.82 48.45
C ASN A 448 41.42 23.89 47.89
N LEU A 449 41.62 24.42 46.68
CA LEU A 449 42.99 24.64 46.17
C LEU A 449 43.62 25.83 46.92
N PRO A 450 44.80 25.66 47.55
CA PRO A 450 45.49 26.78 48.20
C PRO A 450 45.80 27.87 47.17
N ALA A 451 45.51 29.12 47.53
CA ALA A 451 45.85 30.26 46.71
C ALA A 451 47.39 30.32 46.54
N ASN A 452 47.86 30.13 45.31
CA ASN A 452 49.26 30.09 44.87
C ASN A 452 50.10 28.89 45.37
N SER A 453 50.05 27.77 44.64
CA SER A 453 51.28 27.03 44.39
C SER A 453 51.93 27.57 43.12
N ALA A 454 53.00 28.36 43.31
CA ALA A 454 53.90 28.74 42.23
C ALA A 454 54.35 27.46 41.52
N VAL A 455 54.26 27.47 40.19
CA VAL A 455 54.79 26.44 39.30
C VAL A 455 56.28 26.26 39.63
N ALA A 456 56.63 25.16 40.28
CA ALA A 456 57.99 24.66 40.24
C ALA A 456 58.23 24.17 38.80
N LYS A 457 58.96 24.98 38.02
CA LYS A 457 59.57 24.49 36.78
C LYS A 457 60.48 23.32 37.13
N LYS A 458 60.16 22.14 36.62
CA LYS A 458 61.14 21.15 36.17
C LYS A 458 60.70 20.60 34.83
#